data_AF-A0A392PHA0-F1
#
_entry.id   AF-A0A392PHA0-F1
#
_cell.length_a   1.000
_cell.length_b   1.000
_cell.length_c   1.000
_cell.angle_alpha   90.00
_cell.angle_beta   90.00
_cell.angle_gamma   90.00
#
_symmetry.space_group_name_H-M   'P 1'
#
loop_
_entity.id
_entity.type
_entity.pdbx_description
1 polymer ?
#
loop_
_entity_poly.entity_id
_entity_poly.type
_entity_poly.pdbx_seq_one_letter_code
_entity_poly.pdbx_strand_id
1 'polypeptide(L)'
;MTLLLGPPSSGKTTLLLALSGKLDPNLKVSGRVTYNGHEMDEFVPQRTAAYISQHDVHIGEMTVRETLAFSARCQGVGSRYG
;
A
#
# COMPACT_ATOMS: atom_id res chain seq x y z
N MET A 1 -7.22 -5.04 14.03
CA MET A 1 -6.24 -5.98 13.46
C MET A 1 -7.02 -7.12 12.81
N THR A 2 -6.66 -7.52 11.59
CA THR A 2 -7.38 -8.54 10.82
C THR A 2 -6.36 -9.54 10.26
N LEU A 3 -6.67 -10.83 10.32
CA LEU A 3 -5.83 -11.90 9.79
C LEU A 3 -6.49 -12.52 8.55
N LEU A 4 -5.75 -12.61 7.44
CA LEU A 4 -6.21 -13.21 6.19
C LEU A 4 -5.43 -14.50 5.90
N LEU A 5 -6.10 -15.65 6.00
CA LEU A 5 -5.51 -16.98 5.76
C LEU A 5 -6.09 -17.62 4.51
N GLY A 6 -5.29 -18.43 3.83
CA GLY A 6 -5.70 -19.19 2.65
C GLY A 6 -4.52 -19.89 1.98
N PRO A 7 -4.75 -20.96 1.20
CA PRO A 7 -3.69 -21.71 0.54
C PRO A 7 -2.93 -20.85 -0.50
N PRO A 8 -1.76 -21.29 -1.01
CA PRO A 8 -1.13 -20.66 -2.16
C PRO A 8 -2.11 -20.47 -3.32
N SER A 9 -1.98 -19.37 -4.07
CA SER A 9 -2.88 -18.98 -5.17
C SER A 9 -4.34 -18.62 -4.77
N SER A 10 -4.67 -18.53 -3.48
CA SER A 10 -6.03 -18.14 -3.04
C SER A 10 -6.36 -16.65 -3.18
N GLY A 11 -5.54 -15.85 -3.86
CA GLY A 11 -5.80 -14.42 -4.08
C GLY A 11 -5.51 -13.47 -2.91
N LYS A 12 -4.85 -13.91 -1.83
CA LYS A 12 -4.52 -13.05 -0.66
C LYS A 12 -3.74 -11.79 -1.05
N THR A 13 -2.65 -11.98 -1.79
CA THR A 13 -1.81 -10.88 -2.28
C THR A 13 -2.63 -9.95 -3.18
N THR A 14 -3.43 -10.51 -4.09
CA THR A 14 -4.32 -9.76 -4.98
C THR A 14 -5.30 -8.90 -4.19
N LEU A 15 -5.90 -9.43 -3.12
CA LEU A 15 -6.80 -8.68 -2.25
C LEU A 15 -6.07 -7.52 -1.53
N LEU A 16 -4.89 -7.77 -0.97
CA LEU A 16 -4.11 -6.70 -0.30
C LEU A 16 -3.64 -5.62 -1.28
N LEU A 17 -3.32 -5.99 -2.52
CA LEU A 17 -3.03 -5.04 -3.59
C LEU A 17 -4.26 -4.21 -3.97
N ALA A 18 -5.44 -4.82 -4.07
CA ALA A 18 -6.69 -4.11 -4.30
C ALA A 18 -6.99 -3.08 -3.19
N LEU A 19 -6.86 -3.48 -1.93
CA LEU A 19 -7.05 -2.60 -0.77
C LEU A 19 -6.01 -1.47 -0.70
N SER A 20 -4.81 -1.64 -1.27
CA SER A 20 -3.81 -0.56 -1.27
C SER A 20 -3.86 0.32 -2.52
N GLY A 21 -4.82 0.10 -3.43
CA GLY A 21 -4.87 0.77 -4.72
C GLY A 21 -3.69 0.44 -5.63
N LYS A 22 -3.08 -0.74 -5.47
CA LYS A 22 -1.93 -1.23 -6.24
C LYS A 22 -2.26 -2.46 -7.10
N LEU A 23 -3.54 -2.76 -7.30
CA LEU A 23 -3.97 -3.84 -8.18
C LEU A 23 -3.64 -3.50 -9.64
N ASP A 24 -3.30 -4.51 -10.44
CA ASP A 24 -3.09 -4.36 -11.88
C ASP A 24 -4.36 -3.79 -12.54
N PRO A 25 -4.27 -2.63 -13.23
CA PRO A 25 -5.42 -1.99 -13.86
C PRO A 25 -6.04 -2.80 -15.01
N ASN A 26 -5.35 -3.81 -15.54
CA ASN A 26 -5.86 -4.68 -16.60
C ASN A 26 -6.80 -5.79 -16.07
N LEU A 27 -6.89 -5.96 -14.74
CA LEU A 27 -7.78 -6.95 -14.14
C LEU A 27 -9.24 -6.45 -14.14
N LYS A 28 -10.17 -7.37 -14.39
CA LYS A 28 -11.60 -7.09 -14.18
C LYS A 28 -11.89 -7.09 -12.68
N VAL A 29 -12.45 -6.00 -12.19
CA VAL A 29 -12.86 -5.85 -10.79
C VAL A 29 -14.38 -5.72 -10.74
N SER A 30 -15.00 -6.39 -9.76
CA SER A 30 -16.42 -6.23 -9.43
C SER A 30 -16.58 -6.07 -7.92
N GLY A 31 -17.70 -5.47 -7.50
CA GLY A 31 -17.94 -5.07 -6.11
C GLY A 31 -17.40 -3.67 -5.82
N ARG A 32 -17.38 -3.30 -4.54
CA ARG A 32 -16.95 -1.97 -4.06
C ARG A 32 -16.07 -2.10 -2.83
N VAL A 33 -15.15 -1.16 -2.67
CA VAL A 33 -14.31 -1.01 -1.48
C VAL A 33 -14.41 0.43 -1.03
N THR A 34 -14.72 0.64 0.25
CA THR A 34 -14.81 1.97 0.84
C THR A 34 -13.84 2.15 1.99
N TYR A 35 -13.33 3.37 2.15
CA TYR A 35 -12.51 3.83 3.26
C TYR A 35 -13.27 4.93 3.98
N ASN A 36 -13.73 4.66 5.20
CA ASN A 36 -14.54 5.59 5.98
C ASN A 36 -15.77 6.12 5.22
N GLY A 37 -16.40 5.27 4.40
CA GLY A 37 -17.56 5.63 3.59
C GLY A 37 -17.25 6.25 2.22
N HIS A 38 -15.98 6.52 1.91
CA HIS A 38 -15.54 7.01 0.61
C HIS A 38 -15.07 5.89 -0.30
N GLU A 39 -15.49 5.90 -1.55
CA GLU A 39 -15.02 5.03 -2.61
C GLU A 39 -13.56 5.36 -2.99
N MET A 40 -12.89 4.38 -3.60
CA MET A 40 -11.45 4.46 -3.93
C MET A 40 -11.10 5.56 -4.94
N ASP A 41 -12.07 6.06 -5.71
CA ASP A 41 -11.91 7.15 -6.67
C ASP A 41 -12.13 8.55 -6.05
N GLU A 42 -12.63 8.62 -4.82
CA GLU A 42 -12.85 9.89 -4.10
C GLU A 42 -11.57 10.43 -3.43
N PHE A 43 -10.50 9.64 -3.38
CA PHE A 43 -9.21 10.01 -2.77
C PHE A 43 -8.04 9.30 -3.45
N VAL A 44 -6.83 9.44 -2.91
CA VAL A 44 -5.63 8.73 -3.39
C VAL A 44 -5.33 7.56 -2.44
N PRO A 45 -5.73 6.31 -2.74
CA PRO A 45 -5.61 5.18 -1.82
C PRO A 45 -4.19 4.93 -1.33
N GLN A 46 -3.19 5.16 -2.18
CA GLN A 46 -1.78 4.93 -1.87
C GLN A 46 -1.23 5.90 -0.81
N ARG A 47 -1.96 6.99 -0.49
CA ARG A 47 -1.63 7.91 0.61
C ARG A 47 -2.26 7.48 1.94
N THR A 48 -3.31 6.65 1.91
CA THR A 48 -4.07 6.24 3.08
C THR A 48 -3.78 4.79 3.47
N ALA A 49 -3.44 3.94 2.50
CA ALA A 49 -3.16 2.53 2.67
C ALA A 49 -1.81 2.17 2.06
N ALA A 50 -0.99 1.47 2.83
CA ALA A 50 0.31 0.96 2.40
C ALA A 50 0.28 -0.58 2.32
N TYR A 51 0.75 -1.12 1.20
CA TYR A 51 1.05 -2.55 1.06
C TYR A 51 2.55 -2.79 1.28
N ILE A 52 2.85 -3.70 2.21
CA ILE A 52 4.20 -4.21 2.46
C ILE A 52 4.33 -5.54 1.71
N SER A 53 5.31 -5.58 0.82
CA SER A 53 5.59 -6.72 -0.06
C SER A 53 6.17 -7.90 0.73
N GLN A 54 6.07 -9.12 0.17
CA GLN A 54 6.75 -10.29 0.74
C GLN A 54 8.27 -10.20 0.64
N HIS A 55 8.76 -9.43 -0.34
CA HIS A 55 10.17 -9.13 -0.52
C HIS A 55 10.49 -7.77 0.07
N ASP A 56 11.56 -7.73 0.86
CA ASP A 56 12.11 -6.49 1.36
C ASP A 56 12.95 -5.80 0.27
N VAL A 57 12.73 -4.50 0.10
CA VAL A 57 13.55 -3.65 -0.76
C VAL A 57 14.40 -2.78 0.16
N HIS A 58 15.66 -3.16 0.34
CA HIS A 58 16.59 -2.48 1.24
C HIS A 58 17.98 -2.36 0.62
N ILE A 59 18.65 -1.24 0.90
CA ILE A 59 20.05 -0.97 0.51
C ILE A 59 20.92 -1.40 1.70
N GLY A 60 21.59 -2.54 1.58
CA GLY A 60 22.28 -3.21 2.69
C GLY A 60 23.48 -2.44 3.26
N GLU A 61 23.98 -1.45 2.54
CA GLU A 61 25.07 -0.58 2.94
C GLU A 61 24.62 0.56 3.88
N MET A 62 23.30 0.78 4.01
CA MET A 62 22.76 1.86 4.83
C MET A 62 22.46 1.40 6.26
N THR A 63 22.76 2.26 7.23
CA THR A 63 22.25 2.11 8.59
C THR A 63 20.74 2.33 8.64
N VAL A 64 20.07 1.79 9.67
CA VAL A 64 18.63 2.00 9.89
C VAL A 64 18.25 3.49 9.90
N ARG A 65 19.08 4.34 10.53
CA ARG A 65 18.86 5.80 10.56
C ARG A 65 18.87 6.39 9.16
N GLU A 66 19.83 6.01 8.34
CA GLU A 66 19.95 6.50 6.97
C GLU A 66 18.80 6.01 6.10
N THR A 67 18.38 4.74 6.24
CA THR A 67 17.25 4.18 5.50
C THR A 67 15.94 4.91 5.81
N LEU A 68 15.69 5.20 7.09
CA LEU A 68 14.52 5.98 7.51
C LEU A 68 14.58 7.42 7.01
N ALA A 69 15.75 8.07 7.12
CA ALA A 69 15.93 9.44 6.63
C ALA A 69 15.76 9.54 5.10
N PHE A 70 16.25 8.55 4.36
CA PHE A 70 16.03 8.45 2.91
C PHE A 70 14.55 8.25 2.57
N SER A 71 13.90 7.29 3.23
CA SER A 71 12.46 7.02 3.05
C SER A 71 11.61 8.25 3.32
N ALA A 72 11.91 8.99 4.41
CA ALA A 72 11.21 10.22 4.76
C ALA A 72 11.35 11.32 3.70
N ARG A 73 12.53 11.45 3.07
CA ARG A 73 12.73 12.40 1.96
C ARG A 73 11.97 11.99 0.70
N CYS A 74 11.91 10.69 0.39
CA CYS A 74 11.21 10.18 -0.79
C CYS A 74 9.68 10.21 -0.65
N GLN A 75 9.15 10.00 0.56
CA GLN A 75 7.71 10.06 0.80
C GLN A 75 7.17 11.49 0.86
N GLY A 76 8.06 12.49 0.89
CA GLY A 76 7.74 13.91 0.93
C GLY A 76 7.13 14.32 2.27
N VAL A 77 7.49 15.50 2.76
CA VAL A 77 6.56 16.22 3.63
C VAL A 77 5.35 16.56 2.75
N GLY A 78 4.21 15.92 2.99
CA GLY A 78 2.95 16.41 2.42
C GLY A 78 2.87 17.91 2.66
N SER A 79 2.43 18.68 1.66
CA SER A 79 2.27 20.13 1.77
C SER A 79 1.69 20.45 3.15
N ARG A 80 2.47 21.09 4.01
CA ARG A 80 1.95 21.60 5.28
C ARG A 80 0.88 22.60 4.89
N TYR A 81 -0.39 22.22 5.07
CA TYR A 81 -1.44 23.22 5.17
C TYR A 81 -1.18 23.96 6.48
N GLY A 82 -0.70 25.19 6.34
CA GLY A 82 -0.39 26.15 7.38
C GLY A 82 0.04 27.45 6.73
#